data_AF-A0A6B2DQA9-F1
#
_entry.id   AF-A0A6B2DQA9-F1
#
_cell.length_a   1.000
_cell.length_b   1.000
_cell.length_c   1.000
_cell.angle_alpha   90.00
_cell.angle_beta   90.00
_cell.angle_gamma   90.00
#
_symmetry.space_group_name_H-M   'P 1'
#
loop_
_entity.id
_entity.type
_entity.pdbx_description
1 polymer ?
#
loop_
_entity_poly.entity_id
_entity_poly.type
_entity_poly.pdbx_seq_one_letter_code
_entity_poly.pdbx_strand_id
1 'polypeptide(L)'
;MTADYASRAEILKLARVLDVEHERLEYLARVDADDLKAFREQVTDTLFDANIAVLQRMALAARLLPGAVLAKIAEKVFGPLLCARIAGLVDVSRGVDVAKRLHPRFLAEVAAELDPRRASAIISRIPLDTVLAVAAELADREDWITLGRFVGHLPDPTVRRALERIDDPGLLRIAFVLDDKSRIDHVVGLLPAHRLGRLLTAAGADEDLWDPALDLLTHLSAERRSTLVPMLGGLPDGFRERAQATIK
;
A
#
# COMPACT_ATOMS: atom_id res chain seq x y z
N MET A 1 28.53 -0.49 -3.51
CA MET A 1 27.27 0.20 -3.88
C MET A 1 26.28 -0.10 -2.78
N THR A 2 25.87 0.90 -2.00
CA THR A 2 24.75 0.72 -1.06
C THR A 2 23.54 0.34 -1.90
N ALA A 3 22.87 -0.77 -1.57
CA ALA A 3 21.65 -1.14 -2.27
C ALA A 3 20.61 -0.04 -2.03
N ASP A 4 20.18 0.63 -3.09
CA ASP A 4 19.18 1.69 -3.00
C ASP A 4 17.78 1.07 -3.01
N TYR A 5 17.37 0.60 -1.83
CA TYR A 5 16.06 -0.01 -1.60
C TYR A 5 14.91 0.95 -1.89
N ALA A 6 15.11 2.24 -1.57
CA ALA A 6 14.10 3.27 -1.75
C ALA A 6 13.79 3.48 -3.24
N SER A 7 14.81 3.60 -4.09
CA SER A 7 14.62 3.72 -5.54
C SER A 7 13.96 2.48 -6.15
N ARG A 8 14.35 1.27 -5.72
CA ARG A 8 13.69 0.02 -6.16
C ARG A 8 12.21 -0.01 -5.78
N ALA A 9 11.87 0.38 -4.56
CA ALA A 9 10.48 0.48 -4.12
C ALA A 9 9.66 1.47 -4.96
N GLU A 10 10.22 2.64 -5.30
CA GLU A 10 9.54 3.61 -6.17
C GLU A 10 9.40 3.11 -7.62
N ILE A 11 10.38 2.38 -8.15
CA ILE A 11 10.28 1.75 -9.48
C ILE A 11 9.13 0.74 -9.51
N LEU A 12 8.98 -0.12 -8.50
CA LEU A 12 7.85 -1.05 -8.40
C LEU A 12 6.51 -0.32 -8.44
N LYS A 13 6.40 0.78 -7.67
CA LYS A 13 5.17 1.58 -7.61
C LYS A 13 4.89 2.31 -8.93
N LEU A 14 5.93 2.84 -9.59
CA LEU A 14 5.80 3.49 -10.89
C LEU A 14 5.39 2.50 -11.99
N ALA A 15 6.01 1.32 -12.00
CA ALA A 15 5.68 0.23 -12.92
C ALA A 15 4.19 -0.14 -12.82
N ARG A 16 3.66 -0.22 -11.59
CA ARG A 16 2.23 -0.41 -11.35
C ARG A 16 1.36 0.70 -11.92
N VAL A 17 1.74 1.97 -11.75
CA VAL A 17 0.96 3.12 -12.28
C VAL A 17 0.94 3.11 -13.81
N LEU A 18 2.04 2.69 -14.45
CA LEU A 18 2.18 2.63 -15.90
C LEU A 18 1.66 1.33 -16.52
N ASP A 19 1.26 0.36 -15.70
CA ASP A 19 0.86 -1.00 -16.13
C ASP A 19 1.94 -1.68 -16.98
N VAL A 20 3.17 -1.70 -16.45
CA VAL A 20 4.33 -2.35 -17.09
C VAL A 20 5.12 -3.18 -16.09
N GLU A 21 5.87 -4.16 -16.59
CA GLU A 21 6.85 -4.92 -15.79
C GLU A 21 7.96 -4.01 -15.27
N HIS A 22 8.40 -4.23 -14.01
CA HIS A 22 9.35 -3.35 -13.34
C HIS A 22 10.75 -3.39 -13.98
N GLU A 23 11.12 -4.52 -14.62
CA GLU A 23 12.40 -4.73 -15.30
C GLU A 23 12.57 -3.73 -16.44
N ARG A 24 11.45 -3.32 -17.06
CA ARG A 24 11.46 -2.30 -18.12
C ARG A 24 11.89 -0.93 -17.60
N LEU A 25 11.79 -0.69 -16.30
CA LEU A 25 12.12 0.56 -15.64
C LEU A 25 13.43 0.49 -14.83
N GLU A 26 14.17 -0.62 -14.87
CA GLU A 26 15.43 -0.78 -14.12
C GLU A 26 16.50 0.27 -14.44
N TYR A 27 16.45 0.86 -15.65
CA TYR A 27 17.34 1.96 -16.02
C TYR A 27 17.18 3.19 -15.10
N LEU A 28 16.06 3.30 -14.38
CA LEU A 28 15.78 4.34 -13.39
C LEU A 28 16.44 4.08 -12.03
N ALA A 29 17.05 2.92 -11.79
CA ALA A 29 17.66 2.58 -10.49
C ALA A 29 18.85 3.47 -10.07
N ARG A 30 19.26 4.41 -10.93
CA ARG A 30 20.30 5.41 -10.68
C ARG A 30 19.73 6.79 -10.34
N VAL A 31 18.41 6.96 -10.44
CA VAL A 31 17.69 8.18 -10.09
C VAL A 31 17.41 8.16 -8.59
N ASP A 32 17.45 9.32 -7.95
CA ASP A 32 17.14 9.46 -6.53
C ASP A 32 15.67 9.04 -6.25
N ALA A 33 15.45 8.39 -5.09
CA ALA A 33 14.14 7.88 -4.72
C ALA A 33 13.09 8.99 -4.57
N ASP A 34 13.46 10.17 -4.07
CA ASP A 34 12.53 11.30 -3.91
C ASP A 34 12.12 11.85 -5.28
N ASP A 35 13.05 11.90 -6.25
CA ASP A 35 12.75 12.27 -7.63
C ASP A 35 11.84 11.24 -8.31
N LEU A 36 12.08 9.95 -8.10
CA LEU A 36 11.21 8.88 -8.62
C LEU A 36 9.81 8.94 -8.04
N LYS A 37 9.70 9.21 -6.73
CA LYS A 37 8.42 9.43 -6.06
C LYS A 37 7.69 10.63 -6.66
N ALA A 38 8.37 11.77 -6.79
CA ALA A 38 7.79 12.97 -7.38
C ALA A 38 7.32 12.73 -8.82
N PHE A 39 8.12 12.01 -9.62
CA PHE A 39 7.74 11.64 -10.98
C PHE A 39 6.51 10.72 -11.02
N ARG A 40 6.47 9.69 -10.16
CA ARG A 40 5.30 8.80 -10.04
C ARG A 40 4.03 9.57 -9.68
N GLU A 41 4.11 10.53 -8.77
CA GLU A 41 2.98 11.37 -8.40
C GLU A 41 2.50 12.23 -9.59
N GLN A 42 3.41 12.82 -10.36
CA GLN A 42 3.08 13.58 -11.59
C GLN A 42 2.45 12.71 -12.68
N VAL A 43 2.96 11.50 -12.88
CA VAL A 43 2.38 10.51 -13.80
C VAL A 43 0.97 10.16 -13.35
N THR A 44 0.78 9.89 -12.06
CA THR A 44 -0.53 9.60 -11.47
C THR A 44 -1.49 10.76 -11.72
N ASP A 45 -1.10 11.99 -11.40
CA ASP A 45 -1.96 13.16 -11.59
C ASP A 45 -2.34 13.36 -13.06
N THR A 46 -1.37 13.22 -13.99
CA THR A 46 -1.63 13.32 -15.42
C THR A 46 -2.64 12.28 -15.90
N LEU A 47 -2.50 11.02 -15.46
CA LEU A 47 -3.42 9.94 -15.82
C LEU A 47 -4.81 10.13 -15.19
N PHE A 48 -4.88 10.70 -13.99
CA PHE A 48 -6.15 10.94 -13.27
C PHE A 48 -6.90 12.18 -13.75
N ASP A 49 -6.19 13.22 -14.16
CA ASP A 49 -6.80 14.47 -14.62
C ASP A 49 -7.29 14.38 -16.07
N ALA A 50 -6.85 13.34 -16.80
CA ALA A 50 -7.41 12.98 -18.08
C ALA A 50 -8.94 12.82 -17.98
N ASN A 51 -9.68 13.66 -18.70
CA ASN A 51 -11.15 13.68 -18.74
C ASN A 51 -11.86 14.11 -17.44
N ILE A 52 -11.20 14.88 -16.56
CA ILE A 52 -11.79 15.32 -15.28
C ILE A 52 -13.18 15.98 -15.43
N ALA A 53 -13.41 16.77 -16.49
CA ALA A 53 -14.69 17.42 -16.74
C ALA A 53 -15.85 16.43 -17.04
N VAL A 54 -15.55 15.27 -17.64
CA VAL A 54 -16.55 14.20 -17.85
C VAL A 54 -16.82 13.50 -16.52
N LEU A 55 -15.77 13.17 -15.77
CA LEU A 55 -15.86 12.48 -14.49
C LEU A 55 -16.64 13.30 -13.45
N GLN A 56 -16.43 14.62 -13.40
CA GLN A 56 -17.20 15.52 -12.53
C GLN A 56 -18.70 15.52 -12.87
N ARG A 57 -19.04 15.53 -14.17
CA ARG A 57 -20.45 15.43 -14.59
C ARG A 57 -21.07 14.10 -14.18
N MET A 58 -20.34 13.01 -14.29
CA MET A 58 -20.78 11.69 -13.82
C MET A 58 -20.98 11.67 -12.30
N ALA A 59 -20.04 12.21 -11.53
CA ALA A 59 -20.13 12.33 -10.07
C ALA A 59 -21.36 13.14 -9.64
N LEU A 60 -21.63 14.26 -10.32
CA LEU A 60 -22.82 15.09 -10.09
C LEU A 60 -24.12 14.33 -10.41
N ALA A 61 -24.18 13.64 -11.55
CA ALA A 61 -25.33 12.84 -11.93
C ALA A 61 -25.60 11.69 -10.94
N ALA A 62 -24.53 11.09 -10.39
CA ALA A 62 -24.61 10.01 -9.41
C ALA A 62 -25.33 10.41 -8.11
N ARG A 63 -25.44 11.72 -7.81
CA ARG A 63 -26.18 12.26 -6.65
C ARG A 63 -27.69 12.04 -6.76
N LEU A 64 -28.21 11.93 -7.97
CA LEU A 64 -29.65 11.79 -8.24
C LEU A 64 -30.17 10.36 -8.02
N LEU A 65 -29.28 9.38 -7.95
CA LEU A 65 -29.65 7.97 -7.81
C LEU A 65 -29.73 7.55 -6.33
N PRO A 66 -30.44 6.47 -5.98
CA PRO A 66 -30.26 5.82 -4.68
C PRO A 66 -28.92 5.07 -4.58
N GLY A 67 -28.32 4.99 -3.38
CA GLY A 67 -27.00 4.36 -3.19
C GLY A 67 -26.94 2.90 -3.64
N ALA A 68 -28.01 2.12 -3.45
CA ALA A 68 -28.09 0.73 -3.90
C ALA A 68 -28.13 0.58 -5.43
N VAL A 69 -28.77 1.52 -6.13
CA VAL A 69 -28.80 1.54 -7.60
C VAL A 69 -27.42 1.91 -8.13
N LEU A 70 -26.79 2.93 -7.55
CA LEU A 70 -25.46 3.36 -7.93
C LEU A 70 -24.41 2.26 -7.70
N ALA A 71 -24.49 1.51 -6.60
CA ALA A 71 -23.61 0.37 -6.34
C ALA A 71 -23.74 -0.73 -7.43
N LYS A 72 -24.96 -1.04 -7.87
CA LYS A 72 -25.17 -2.00 -8.98
C LYS A 72 -24.60 -1.49 -10.29
N ILE A 73 -24.78 -0.21 -10.60
CA ILE A 73 -24.22 0.41 -11.82
C ILE A 73 -22.69 0.42 -11.75
N ALA A 74 -22.11 0.74 -10.59
CA ALA A 74 -20.67 0.71 -10.38
C ALA A 74 -20.08 -0.66 -10.74
N GLU A 75 -20.62 -1.75 -10.18
CA GLU A 75 -20.11 -3.11 -10.44
C GLU A 75 -20.38 -3.62 -11.85
N LYS A 76 -21.54 -3.29 -12.43
CA LYS A 76 -22.01 -3.94 -13.68
C LYS A 76 -21.74 -3.12 -14.94
N VAL A 77 -21.47 -1.82 -14.80
CA VAL A 77 -21.40 -0.90 -15.95
C VAL A 77 -20.11 -0.09 -15.93
N PHE A 78 -19.75 0.55 -14.82
CA PHE A 78 -18.58 1.44 -14.79
C PHE A 78 -17.27 0.67 -14.71
N GLY A 79 -17.25 -0.43 -13.96
CA GLY A 79 -16.02 -1.18 -13.71
C GLY A 79 -15.04 -0.45 -12.77
N PRO A 80 -13.95 -1.12 -12.38
CA PRO A 80 -13.06 -0.66 -11.31
C PRO A 80 -12.39 0.69 -11.58
N LEU A 81 -11.82 0.85 -12.77
CA LEU A 81 -11.10 2.05 -13.18
C LEU A 81 -11.98 3.31 -13.08
N LEU A 82 -13.15 3.31 -13.72
CA LEU A 82 -14.04 4.48 -13.67
C LEU A 82 -14.53 4.77 -12.25
N CYS A 83 -14.84 3.74 -11.47
CA CYS A 83 -15.18 3.91 -10.06
C CYS A 83 -14.06 4.58 -9.25
N ALA A 84 -12.81 4.15 -9.46
CA ALA A 84 -11.64 4.73 -8.82
C ALA A 84 -11.44 6.21 -9.21
N ARG A 85 -11.56 6.55 -10.50
CA ARG A 85 -11.44 7.94 -10.96
C ARG A 85 -12.55 8.85 -10.44
N ILE A 86 -13.75 8.33 -10.24
CA ILE A 86 -14.91 9.09 -9.72
C ILE A 86 -14.90 9.19 -8.18
N ALA A 87 -14.27 8.24 -7.48
CA ALA A 87 -14.33 8.16 -6.02
C ALA A 87 -13.89 9.47 -5.32
N GLY A 88 -12.84 10.14 -5.82
CA GLY A 88 -12.36 11.41 -5.27
C GLY A 88 -13.25 12.63 -5.58
N LEU A 89 -14.26 12.47 -6.43
CA LEU A 89 -15.14 13.55 -6.90
C LEU A 89 -16.55 13.50 -6.27
N VAL A 90 -16.90 12.42 -5.58
CA VAL A 90 -18.21 12.27 -4.94
C VAL A 90 -18.19 12.76 -3.50
N ASP A 91 -19.36 13.21 -3.03
CA ASP A 91 -19.56 13.58 -1.62
C ASP A 91 -19.15 12.42 -0.69
N VAL A 92 -18.46 12.72 0.42
CA VAL A 92 -17.88 11.70 1.30
C VAL A 92 -18.93 10.71 1.83
N SER A 93 -20.07 11.21 2.31
CA SER A 93 -21.16 10.37 2.81
C SER A 93 -21.68 9.40 1.74
N ARG A 94 -21.71 9.87 0.49
CA ARG A 94 -22.15 9.10 -0.66
C ARG A 94 -21.12 8.05 -1.06
N GLY A 95 -19.84 8.41 -1.11
CA GLY A 95 -18.76 7.46 -1.37
C GLY A 95 -18.75 6.31 -0.37
N VAL A 96 -18.89 6.63 0.92
CA VAL A 96 -18.98 5.61 1.99
C VAL A 96 -20.23 4.74 1.84
N ASP A 97 -21.37 5.37 1.52
CA ASP A 97 -22.63 4.65 1.32
C ASP A 97 -22.54 3.67 0.13
N VAL A 98 -21.93 4.05 -0.98
CA VAL A 98 -21.71 3.14 -2.10
C VAL A 98 -20.70 2.06 -1.73
N ALA A 99 -19.55 2.42 -1.18
CA ALA A 99 -18.48 1.48 -0.84
C ALA A 99 -18.96 0.32 0.04
N LYS A 100 -19.73 0.58 1.11
CA LYS A 100 -20.23 -0.48 1.99
C LYS A 100 -21.22 -1.47 1.34
N ARG A 101 -21.68 -1.19 0.11
CA ARG A 101 -22.61 -2.06 -0.65
C ARG A 101 -21.91 -2.84 -1.76
N LEU A 102 -20.68 -2.49 -2.10
CA LEU A 102 -19.92 -3.15 -3.15
C LEU A 102 -19.31 -4.45 -2.63
N HIS A 103 -19.17 -5.43 -3.51
CA HIS A 103 -18.48 -6.67 -3.20
C HIS A 103 -17.00 -6.40 -2.86
N PRO A 104 -16.43 -7.05 -1.82
CA PRO A 104 -15.01 -6.89 -1.45
C PRO A 104 -14.05 -7.14 -2.61
N ARG A 105 -14.31 -8.18 -3.41
CA ARG A 105 -13.55 -8.49 -4.62
C ARG A 105 -13.49 -7.33 -5.63
N PHE A 106 -14.62 -6.66 -5.86
CA PHE A 106 -14.70 -5.50 -6.76
C PHE A 106 -14.04 -4.27 -6.12
N LEU A 107 -14.23 -4.05 -4.82
CA LEU A 107 -13.56 -2.97 -4.10
C LEU A 107 -12.03 -3.12 -4.10
N ALA A 108 -11.50 -4.34 -4.07
CA ALA A 108 -10.07 -4.58 -4.20
C ALA A 108 -9.56 -4.16 -5.58
N GLU A 109 -10.30 -4.44 -6.64
CA GLU A 109 -9.99 -3.96 -8.00
C GLU A 109 -10.08 -2.43 -8.08
N VAL A 110 -11.10 -1.82 -7.46
CA VAL A 110 -11.21 -0.35 -7.37
C VAL A 110 -10.03 0.24 -6.60
N ALA A 111 -9.60 -0.41 -5.52
CA ALA A 111 -8.48 0.05 -4.70
C ALA A 111 -7.15 0.03 -5.47
N ALA A 112 -6.92 -0.98 -6.32
CA ALA A 112 -5.73 -1.06 -7.17
C ALA A 112 -5.65 0.12 -8.16
N GLU A 113 -6.80 0.54 -8.68
CA GLU A 113 -6.93 1.66 -9.63
C GLU A 113 -6.99 3.04 -8.96
N LEU A 114 -7.20 3.11 -7.64
CA LEU A 114 -7.47 4.36 -6.92
C LEU A 114 -6.18 5.09 -6.53
N ASP A 115 -6.18 6.42 -6.62
CA ASP A 115 -5.23 7.26 -5.91
C ASP A 115 -5.82 7.59 -4.53
N PRO A 116 -5.28 7.01 -3.43
CA PRO A 116 -5.85 7.19 -2.11
C PRO A 116 -5.72 8.64 -1.60
N ARG A 117 -4.80 9.44 -2.14
CA ARG A 117 -4.68 10.88 -1.82
C ARG A 117 -5.97 11.63 -2.17
N ARG A 118 -6.62 11.25 -3.27
CA ARG A 118 -7.85 11.89 -3.77
C ARG A 118 -9.11 11.45 -3.03
N ALA A 119 -9.08 10.32 -2.31
CA ALA A 119 -10.25 9.74 -1.65
C ALA A 119 -10.07 9.51 -0.14
N SER A 120 -9.04 10.10 0.48
CA SER A 120 -8.66 9.86 1.88
C SER A 120 -9.83 10.08 2.87
N ALA A 121 -10.69 11.07 2.61
CA ALA A 121 -11.85 11.36 3.46
C ALA A 121 -12.93 10.27 3.39
N ILE A 122 -13.06 9.58 2.26
CA ILE A 122 -13.94 8.42 2.10
C ILE A 122 -13.29 7.21 2.76
N ILE A 123 -12.04 6.91 2.40
CA ILE A 123 -11.27 5.74 2.87
C ILE A 123 -11.29 5.65 4.41
N SER A 124 -10.99 6.76 5.08
CA SER A 124 -10.95 6.83 6.56
C SER A 124 -12.30 6.61 7.25
N ARG A 125 -13.42 6.63 6.51
CA ARG A 125 -14.78 6.46 7.01
C ARG A 125 -15.46 5.18 6.52
N ILE A 126 -14.79 4.38 5.70
CA ILE A 126 -15.29 3.06 5.32
C ILE A 126 -15.41 2.19 6.58
N PRO A 127 -16.50 1.44 6.77
CA PRO A 127 -16.65 0.54 7.91
C PRO A 127 -15.49 -0.46 8.00
N LEU A 128 -15.05 -0.75 9.23
CA LEU A 128 -13.92 -1.63 9.49
C LEU A 128 -14.05 -2.98 8.76
N ASP A 129 -15.21 -3.64 8.86
CA ASP A 129 -15.41 -4.96 8.23
C ASP A 129 -15.25 -4.92 6.72
N THR A 130 -15.66 -3.82 6.07
CA THR A 130 -15.44 -3.62 4.63
C THR A 130 -13.96 -3.48 4.32
N VAL A 131 -13.22 -2.66 5.09
CA VAL A 131 -11.77 -2.50 4.91
C VAL A 131 -11.04 -3.83 5.11
N LEU A 132 -11.41 -4.60 6.13
CA LEU A 132 -10.77 -5.88 6.42
C LEU A 132 -11.08 -6.95 5.37
N ALA A 133 -12.27 -6.93 4.77
CA ALA A 133 -12.60 -7.81 3.66
C ALA A 133 -11.81 -7.47 2.39
N VAL A 134 -11.65 -6.17 2.09
CA VAL A 134 -10.82 -5.72 0.96
C VAL A 134 -9.34 -6.02 1.19
N ALA A 135 -8.84 -5.83 2.41
CA ALA A 135 -7.46 -6.14 2.75
C ALA A 135 -7.16 -7.64 2.60
N ALA A 136 -8.10 -8.52 2.96
CA ALA A 136 -7.98 -9.96 2.74
C ALA A 136 -7.93 -10.29 1.23
N GLU A 137 -8.83 -9.72 0.43
CA GLU A 137 -8.84 -9.90 -1.03
C GLU A 137 -7.53 -9.44 -1.70
N LEU A 138 -6.94 -8.34 -1.22
CA LEU A 138 -5.65 -7.86 -1.74
C LEU A 138 -4.49 -8.76 -1.29
N ALA A 139 -4.50 -9.22 -0.04
CA ALA A 139 -3.48 -10.12 0.48
C ALA A 139 -3.49 -11.48 -0.22
N ASP A 140 -4.68 -12.04 -0.48
CA ASP A 140 -4.85 -13.31 -1.22
C ASP A 140 -4.34 -13.21 -2.67
N ARG A 141 -4.31 -12.00 -3.24
CA ARG A 141 -3.77 -11.70 -4.58
C ARG A 141 -2.32 -11.22 -4.54
N GLU A 142 -1.72 -11.18 -3.36
CA GLU A 142 -0.38 -10.65 -3.13
C GLU A 142 -0.21 -9.20 -3.61
N ASP A 143 -1.28 -8.40 -3.59
CA ASP A 143 -1.24 -7.00 -4.02
C ASP A 143 -0.71 -6.08 -2.90
N TRP A 144 0.57 -6.28 -2.57
CA TRP A 144 1.28 -5.58 -1.50
C TRP A 144 1.43 -4.08 -1.79
N ILE A 145 1.54 -3.70 -3.06
CA ILE A 145 1.62 -2.31 -3.50
C ILE A 145 0.33 -1.59 -3.12
N THR A 146 -0.84 -2.14 -3.47
CA THR A 146 -2.11 -1.51 -3.11
C THR A 146 -2.28 -1.46 -1.60
N LEU A 147 -1.98 -2.53 -0.86
CA LEU A 147 -2.04 -2.52 0.60
C LEU A 147 -1.15 -1.42 1.21
N GLY A 148 0.10 -1.31 0.78
CA GLY A 148 1.06 -0.31 1.26
C GLY A 148 0.63 1.13 1.00
N ARG A 149 -0.02 1.40 -0.14
CA ARG A 149 -0.55 2.72 -0.48
C ARG A 149 -1.67 3.18 0.45
N PHE A 150 -2.46 2.27 1.02
CA PHE A 150 -3.62 2.63 1.84
C PHE A 150 -3.31 2.79 3.34
N VAL A 151 -2.20 2.24 3.84
CA VAL A 151 -1.82 2.33 5.27
C VAL A 151 -1.82 3.78 5.76
N GLY A 152 -1.35 4.71 4.91
CA GLY A 152 -1.27 6.14 5.22
C GLY A 152 -2.64 6.82 5.44
N HIS A 153 -3.71 6.25 4.90
CA HIS A 153 -5.03 6.87 4.81
C HIS A 153 -6.08 6.25 5.74
N LEU A 154 -5.69 5.22 6.48
CA LEU A 154 -6.54 4.51 7.41
C LEU A 154 -6.22 4.89 8.87
N PRO A 155 -7.23 4.93 9.76
CA PRO A 155 -7.00 5.07 11.19
C PRO A 155 -6.15 3.92 11.75
N ASP A 156 -5.28 4.19 12.72
CA ASP A 156 -4.43 3.17 13.36
C ASP A 156 -5.18 1.93 13.86
N PRO A 157 -6.39 2.03 14.47
CA PRO A 157 -7.15 0.84 14.82
C PRO A 157 -7.49 -0.05 13.63
N THR A 158 -7.78 0.54 12.48
CA THR A 158 -8.06 -0.19 11.24
C THR A 158 -6.79 -0.81 10.67
N VAL A 159 -5.69 -0.05 10.61
CA VAL A 159 -4.38 -0.56 10.17
C VAL A 159 -3.97 -1.77 11.01
N ARG A 160 -4.02 -1.67 12.34
CA ARG A 160 -3.69 -2.77 13.25
C ARG A 160 -4.47 -4.04 12.94
N ARG A 161 -5.81 -3.94 12.84
CA ARG A 161 -6.69 -5.10 12.59
C ARG A 161 -6.48 -5.70 11.20
N ALA A 162 -6.08 -4.89 10.21
CA ALA A 162 -5.75 -5.39 8.87
C ALA A 162 -4.41 -6.14 8.89
N LEU A 163 -3.37 -5.56 9.50
CA LEU A 163 -2.03 -6.16 9.56
C LEU A 163 -1.98 -7.45 10.40
N GLU A 164 -2.87 -7.61 11.39
CA GLU A 164 -3.03 -8.87 12.15
C GLU A 164 -3.41 -10.07 11.27
N ARG A 165 -4.00 -9.85 10.09
CA ARG A 165 -4.47 -10.89 9.19
C ARG A 165 -3.46 -11.25 8.09
N ILE A 166 -2.39 -10.47 7.97
CA ILE A 166 -1.36 -10.65 6.95
C ILE A 166 -0.21 -11.45 7.56
N ASP A 167 0.41 -12.34 6.81
CA ASP A 167 1.54 -13.14 7.29
C ASP A 167 2.84 -12.32 7.37
N ASP A 168 3.87 -12.87 8.01
CA ASP A 168 5.14 -12.13 8.22
C ASP A 168 5.83 -11.76 6.88
N PRO A 169 5.89 -12.64 5.87
CA PRO A 169 6.38 -12.28 4.54
C PRO A 169 5.58 -11.15 3.86
N GLY A 170 4.24 -11.20 3.92
CA GLY A 170 3.39 -10.15 3.36
C GLY A 170 3.61 -8.81 4.06
N LEU A 171 3.79 -8.79 5.38
CA LEU A 171 4.10 -7.57 6.12
C LEU A 171 5.43 -6.92 5.68
N LEU A 172 6.46 -7.74 5.43
CA LEU A 172 7.73 -7.24 4.88
C LEU A 172 7.55 -6.64 3.49
N ARG A 173 6.82 -7.33 2.60
CA ARG A 173 6.53 -6.84 1.25
C ARG A 173 5.74 -5.53 1.27
N ILE A 174 4.76 -5.40 2.16
CA ILE A 174 3.99 -4.15 2.34
C ILE A 174 4.88 -3.02 2.86
N ALA A 175 5.73 -3.27 3.87
CA ALA A 175 6.65 -2.26 4.38
C ALA A 175 7.63 -1.77 3.30
N PHE A 176 8.09 -2.68 2.44
CA PHE A 176 8.98 -2.36 1.34
C PHE A 176 8.35 -1.41 0.31
N VAL A 177 7.04 -1.48 0.07
CA VAL A 177 6.33 -0.61 -0.88
C VAL A 177 5.42 0.43 -0.22
N LEU A 178 5.59 0.68 1.08
CA LEU A 178 4.85 1.69 1.81
C LEU A 178 5.05 3.08 1.16
N ASP A 179 3.96 3.84 0.98
CA ASP A 179 4.04 5.15 0.30
C ASP A 179 4.76 6.23 1.13
N ASP A 180 4.62 6.14 2.45
CA ASP A 180 5.27 7.02 3.41
C ASP A 180 6.18 6.20 4.34
N LYS A 181 7.45 6.07 3.93
CA LYS A 181 8.49 5.34 4.68
C LYS A 181 8.73 5.88 6.08
N SER A 182 8.45 7.17 6.33
CA SER A 182 8.59 7.76 7.67
C SER A 182 7.63 7.15 8.69
N ARG A 183 6.53 6.54 8.23
CA ARG A 183 5.54 5.87 9.08
C ARG A 183 5.88 4.42 9.42
N ILE A 184 6.90 3.82 8.81
CA ILE A 184 7.26 2.42 9.06
C ILE A 184 7.44 2.19 10.56
N ASP A 185 8.20 3.07 11.23
CA ASP A 185 8.43 2.98 12.66
C ASP A 185 7.08 2.95 13.41
N HIS A 186 6.23 3.96 13.23
CA HIS A 186 4.92 4.01 13.87
C HIS A 186 4.07 2.75 13.61
N VAL A 187 3.99 2.30 12.36
CA VAL A 187 3.17 1.15 11.94
C VAL A 187 3.68 -0.16 12.54
N VAL A 188 4.99 -0.36 12.60
CA VAL A 188 5.60 -1.51 13.29
C VAL A 188 5.25 -1.49 14.78
N GLY A 189 5.19 -0.30 15.40
CA GLY A 189 4.74 -0.11 16.77
C GLY A 189 3.28 -0.51 17.03
N LEU A 190 2.44 -0.62 15.99
CA LEU A 190 1.07 -1.12 16.11
C LEU A 190 1.00 -2.66 16.20
N LEU A 191 2.06 -3.36 15.79
CA LEU A 191 2.12 -4.82 15.80
C LEU A 191 2.40 -5.35 17.22
N PRO A 192 1.94 -6.56 17.55
CA PRO A 192 2.37 -7.26 18.75
C PRO A 192 3.91 -7.38 18.82
N ALA A 193 4.51 -7.16 19.99
CA ALA A 193 5.97 -7.10 20.16
C ALA A 193 6.74 -8.31 19.59
N HIS A 194 6.14 -9.51 19.65
CA HIS A 194 6.75 -10.73 19.12
C HIS A 194 6.81 -10.78 17.58
N ARG A 195 5.97 -10.01 16.88
CA ARG A 195 5.89 -10.03 15.42
C ARG A 195 7.14 -9.45 14.77
N LEU A 196 7.74 -8.42 15.36
CA LEU A 196 8.94 -7.81 14.81
C LEU A 196 10.11 -8.82 14.68
N GLY A 197 10.30 -9.67 15.70
CA GLY A 197 11.28 -10.76 15.62
C GLY A 197 10.93 -11.81 14.56
N ARG A 198 9.63 -12.13 14.41
CA ARG A 198 9.16 -13.06 13.37
C ARG A 198 9.39 -12.53 11.96
N LEU A 199 9.34 -11.21 11.73
CA LEU A 199 9.71 -10.63 10.44
C LEU A 199 11.17 -10.96 10.08
N LEU A 200 12.10 -10.85 11.03
CA LEU A 200 13.50 -11.24 10.78
C LEU A 200 13.66 -12.75 10.58
N THR A 201 12.94 -13.57 11.34
CA THR A 201 12.94 -15.02 11.13
C THR A 201 12.40 -15.39 9.74
N ALA A 202 11.34 -14.74 9.28
CA ALA A 202 10.79 -14.94 7.94
C ALA A 202 11.81 -14.56 6.86
N ALA A 203 12.49 -13.41 7.01
CA ALA A 203 13.57 -13.01 6.10
C ALA A 203 14.77 -13.96 6.13
N GLY A 204 15.09 -14.55 7.30
CA GLY A 204 16.12 -15.57 7.39
C GLY A 204 15.77 -16.90 6.70
N ALA A 205 14.50 -17.15 6.39
CA ALA A 205 14.03 -18.37 5.73
C ALA A 205 13.88 -18.21 4.21
N ASP A 206 13.88 -16.99 3.68
CA ASP A 206 13.62 -16.66 2.28
C ASP A 206 14.51 -15.50 1.83
N GLU A 207 15.42 -15.76 0.88
CA GLU A 207 16.35 -14.76 0.37
C GLU A 207 15.66 -13.59 -0.33
N ASP A 208 14.47 -13.81 -0.91
CA ASP A 208 13.69 -12.76 -1.58
C ASP A 208 13.19 -11.70 -0.60
N LEU A 209 13.16 -12.02 0.69
CA LEU A 209 12.74 -11.12 1.77
C LEU A 209 13.90 -10.33 2.39
N TRP A 210 15.13 -10.55 1.96
CA TRP A 210 16.28 -9.84 2.54
C TRP A 210 16.21 -8.35 2.28
N ASP A 211 15.94 -7.94 1.03
CA ASP A 211 15.85 -6.52 0.68
C ASP A 211 14.70 -5.82 1.41
N PRO A 212 13.45 -6.36 1.43
CA PRO A 212 12.37 -5.86 2.28
C PRO A 212 12.74 -5.70 3.76
N ALA A 213 13.44 -6.69 4.33
CA ALA A 213 13.80 -6.65 5.74
C ALA A 213 14.94 -5.67 6.04
N LEU A 214 15.94 -5.57 5.17
CA LEU A 214 17.04 -4.61 5.32
C LEU A 214 16.53 -3.18 5.15
N ASP A 215 15.64 -2.94 4.17
CA ASP A 215 14.94 -1.67 4.02
C ASP A 215 14.15 -1.31 5.28
N LEU A 216 13.34 -2.24 5.81
CA LEU A 216 12.61 -2.05 7.07
C LEU A 216 13.53 -1.56 8.20
N LEU A 217 14.69 -2.23 8.39
CA LEU A 217 15.66 -1.88 9.42
C LEU A 217 16.16 -0.43 9.29
N THR A 218 16.35 0.08 8.08
CA THR A 218 16.78 1.48 7.86
C THR A 218 15.77 2.53 8.31
N HIS A 219 14.50 2.16 8.45
CA HIS A 219 13.42 3.05 8.86
C HIS A 219 12.97 2.87 10.32
N LEU A 220 13.50 1.89 11.05
CA LEU A 220 13.22 1.71 12.48
C LEU A 220 14.04 2.67 13.34
N SER A 221 13.46 3.09 14.47
CA SER A 221 14.16 3.86 15.52
C SER A 221 15.28 3.04 16.16
N ALA A 222 16.25 3.72 16.77
CA ALA A 222 17.37 3.08 17.46
C ALA A 222 16.88 2.14 18.58
N GLU A 223 15.83 2.55 19.31
CA GLU A 223 15.21 1.75 20.37
C GLU A 223 14.69 0.43 19.79
N ARG A 224 13.96 0.46 18.67
CA ARG A 224 13.41 -0.78 18.09
C ARG A 224 14.50 -1.66 17.47
N ARG A 225 15.49 -1.07 16.79
CA ARG A 225 16.66 -1.81 16.30
C ARG A 225 17.39 -2.53 17.44
N SER A 226 17.52 -1.90 18.61
CA SER A 226 18.18 -2.52 19.77
C SER A 226 17.46 -3.78 20.26
N THR A 227 16.11 -3.83 20.16
CA THR A 227 15.34 -5.02 20.54
C THR A 227 15.57 -6.22 19.61
N LEU A 228 16.05 -5.95 18.38
CA LEU A 228 16.31 -6.98 17.37
C LEU A 228 17.72 -7.57 17.45
N VAL A 229 18.68 -6.85 18.05
CA VAL A 229 20.08 -7.30 18.17
C VAL A 229 20.22 -8.73 18.73
N PRO A 230 19.52 -9.12 19.82
CA PRO A 230 19.62 -10.47 20.36
C PRO A 230 19.14 -11.57 19.40
N MET A 231 18.24 -11.22 18.46
CA MET A 231 17.60 -12.17 17.55
C MET A 231 18.48 -12.47 16.32
N LEU A 232 19.46 -11.61 16.01
CA LEU A 232 20.34 -11.77 14.85
C LEU A 232 21.19 -13.05 14.91
N GLY A 233 21.50 -13.55 16.12
CA GLY A 233 22.30 -14.75 16.31
C GLY A 233 21.69 -16.02 15.72
N GLY A 234 20.38 -16.06 15.51
CA GLY A 234 19.67 -17.20 14.91
C GLY A 234 19.52 -17.14 13.38
N LEU A 235 19.98 -16.06 12.73
CA LEU A 235 19.78 -15.83 11.30
C LEU A 235 20.94 -16.40 10.46
N PRO A 236 20.73 -16.73 9.16
CA PRO A 236 21.81 -17.16 8.27
C PRO A 236 22.94 -16.13 8.19
N ASP A 237 24.18 -16.58 8.07
CA ASP A 237 25.37 -15.69 8.17
C ASP A 237 25.32 -14.52 7.17
N GLY A 238 24.95 -14.78 5.91
CA GLY A 238 24.84 -13.74 4.87
C GLY A 238 23.80 -12.66 5.17
N PHE A 239 22.62 -13.03 5.69
CA PHE A 239 21.60 -12.06 6.11
C PHE A 239 22.00 -11.35 7.39
N ARG A 240 22.55 -12.10 8.36
CA ARG A 240 23.00 -11.58 9.66
C ARG A 240 24.04 -10.47 9.49
N GLU A 241 25.05 -10.68 8.66
CA GLU A 241 26.10 -9.69 8.42
C GLU A 241 25.53 -8.38 7.86
N ARG A 242 24.62 -8.47 6.88
CA ARG A 242 23.95 -7.30 6.30
C ARG A 242 23.05 -6.60 7.32
N ALA A 243 22.26 -7.35 8.07
CA ALA A 243 21.39 -6.79 9.11
C ALA A 243 22.19 -6.10 10.22
N GLN A 244 23.33 -6.67 10.63
CA GLN A 244 24.24 -6.05 11.60
C GLN A 244 24.86 -4.75 11.05
N ALA A 245 25.19 -4.70 9.77
CA ALA A 245 25.70 -3.48 9.12
C ALA A 245 24.63 -2.37 9.06
N THR A 246 23.35 -2.73 8.86
CA THR A 246 22.23 -1.78 8.81
C THR A 246 21.80 -1.26 10.20
N ILE A 247 21.96 -2.09 11.24
CA ILE A 247 21.57 -1.73 12.61
C ILE A 247 22.57 -0.78 13.29
N LYS A 248 23.85 -0.86 12.91
CA LYS A 248 24.92 0.03 13.40
C LYS A 248 24.77 1.46 12.90
#